data_AF-A0A7X1H748-F1
#
_entry.id   AF-A0A7X1H748-F1
#
_cell.length_a   1.000
_cell.length_b   1.000
_cell.length_c   1.000
_cell.angle_alpha   90.00
_cell.angle_beta   90.00
_cell.angle_gamma   90.00
#
_symmetry.space_group_name_H-M   'P 1'
#
loop_
_entity.id
_entity.type
_entity.pdbx_description
1 polymer ?
#
loop_
_entity_poly.entity_id
_entity_poly.type
_entity_poly.pdbx_seq_one_letter_code
_entity_poly.pdbx_strand_id
1 'polypeptide(L)'
;MAFLFSPPINLYISVALLVIAAVSLCFSVQRFISAYNKRGEYVSAVWFIRGIRFMLIGLTAATWSAGFFWTKSWLLIIGLVIICQELFEGTILGIALKKGNAIEKGNK
;
A
#
# COMPACT_ATOMS: atom_id res chain seq x y z
N MET A 1 12.17 1.34 23.30
CA MET A 1 12.08 2.36 22.22
C MET A 1 13.39 3.12 21.98
N ALA A 2 14.24 3.36 22.98
CA ALA A 2 15.50 4.12 22.81
C ALA A 2 16.52 3.48 21.83
N PHE A 3 16.54 2.15 21.70
CA PHE A 3 17.45 1.45 20.79
C PHE A 3 17.16 1.70 19.29
N LEU A 4 15.87 1.83 18.92
CA LEU A 4 15.47 2.04 17.52
C LEU A 4 15.77 3.46 17.00
N PHE A 5 15.85 4.45 17.89
CA PHE A 5 16.14 5.84 17.53
C PHE A 5 17.62 6.19 17.68
N SER A 6 18.48 5.19 17.88
CA SER A 6 19.92 5.42 17.98
C SER A 6 20.48 5.90 16.63
N PRO A 7 21.31 6.96 16.61
CA PRO A 7 21.61 7.74 15.41
C PRO A 7 22.29 7.01 14.23
N PRO A 8 23.01 5.87 14.37
CA PRO A 8 23.41 5.15 13.16
C PRO A 8 22.28 4.29 12.58
N ILE A 9 21.54 3.56 13.42
CA ILE A 9 20.55 2.55 12.99
C ILE A 9 19.31 3.22 12.35
N ASN A 10 18.89 4.33 12.92
CA ASN A 10 17.69 5.05 12.49
C ASN A 10 17.77 5.53 11.03
N LEU A 11 18.95 6.02 10.61
CA LEU A 11 19.17 6.50 9.25
C LEU A 11 19.06 5.37 8.22
N TYR A 12 19.68 4.22 8.48
CA TYR A 12 19.59 3.06 7.57
C TYR A 12 18.16 2.53 7.44
N ILE A 13 17.41 2.46 8.55
CA ILE A 13 16.00 2.05 8.55
C ILE A 13 15.15 3.05 7.76
N SER A 14 15.36 4.35 7.98
CA SER A 14 14.65 5.41 7.25
C SER A 14 14.88 5.31 5.74
N VAL A 15 16.14 5.15 5.31
CA VAL A 15 16.49 5.04 3.88
C VAL A 15 15.89 3.76 3.27
N ALA A 16 16.00 2.63 3.97
CA ALA A 16 15.40 1.37 3.49
C ALA A 16 13.88 1.50 3.30
N LEU A 17 13.18 2.10 4.26
CA LEU A 17 11.74 2.35 4.17
C LEU A 17 11.39 3.33 3.05
N LEU A 18 12.23 4.33 2.79
CA LEU A 18 12.03 5.28 1.69
C LEU A 18 12.18 4.60 0.32
N VAL A 19 13.13 3.69 0.18
CA VAL A 19 13.29 2.87 -1.03
C VAL A 19 12.05 1.99 -1.25
N ILE A 20 11.56 1.34 -0.20
CA ILE A 20 10.33 0.54 -0.26
C ILE A 20 9.14 1.41 -0.67
N ALA A 21 9.03 2.62 -0.10
CA ALA A 21 7.98 3.57 -0.44
C ALA A 21 8.02 3.95 -1.93
N ALA A 22 9.19 4.33 -2.44
CA ALA A 22 9.38 4.71 -3.83
C ALA A 22 9.05 3.56 -4.79
N VAL A 23 9.56 2.36 -4.53
CA VAL A 23 9.29 1.17 -5.35
C VAL A 23 7.79 0.84 -5.34
N SER A 24 7.14 0.90 -4.17
CA SER A 24 5.71 0.65 -4.05
C SER A 24 4.88 1.68 -4.82
N LEU A 25 5.24 2.97 -4.78
CA LEU A 25 4.57 4.01 -5.55
C LEU A 25 4.75 3.82 -7.06
N CYS A 26 5.95 3.44 -7.52
CA CYS A 26 6.18 3.09 -8.92
C CYS A 26 5.27 1.95 -9.38
N PHE A 27 5.15 0.88 -8.58
CA PHE A 27 4.21 -0.20 -8.88
C PHE A 27 2.76 0.28 -8.88
N SER A 28 2.37 1.13 -7.94
CA SER A 28 1.01 1.71 -7.92
C SER A 28 0.67 2.41 -9.23
N VAL A 29 1.56 3.30 -9.70
CA VAL A 29 1.37 4.03 -10.96
C VAL A 29 1.25 3.07 -12.15
N GLN A 30 2.13 2.07 -12.25
CA GLN A 30 2.05 1.07 -13.33
C GLN A 30 0.69 0.33 -13.33
N ARG A 31 0.14 0.03 -12.15
CA ARG A 31 -1.16 -0.63 -12.01
C ARG A 31 -2.32 0.29 -12.39
N PHE A 32 -2.26 1.57 -12.04
CA PHE A 32 -3.27 2.55 -12.48
C PHE A 32 -3.26 2.76 -13.99
N ILE A 33 -2.08 2.83 -14.62
CA ILE A 33 -1.95 2.88 -16.08
C ILE A 33 -2.59 1.63 -16.70
N SER A 34 -2.30 0.44 -16.15
CA SER A 34 -2.89 -0.81 -16.62
C SER A 34 -4.41 -0.84 -16.47
N ALA A 35 -4.95 -0.29 -15.37
CA ALA A 35 -6.38 -0.17 -15.15
C ALA A 35 -7.04 0.76 -16.18
N TYR A 36 -6.42 1.91 -16.45
CA TYR A 36 -6.88 2.87 -17.43
C TYR A 36 -6.90 2.29 -18.85
N ASN A 37 -5.87 1.53 -19.21
CA ASN A 37 -5.78 0.86 -20.50
C ASN A 37 -6.86 -0.21 -20.71
N LYS A 38 -7.38 -0.79 -19.61
CA LYS A 38 -8.44 -1.81 -19.63
C LYS A 38 -9.84 -1.25 -19.33
N ARG A 39 -10.04 0.07 -19.48
CA ARG A 39 -11.33 0.72 -19.22
C ARG A 39 -12.47 0.00 -19.94
N GLY A 40 -13.54 -0.32 -19.21
CA GLY A 40 -14.70 -1.06 -19.72
C GLY A 40 -14.71 -2.56 -19.40
N GLU A 41 -13.59 -3.14 -18.95
CA GLU A 41 -13.55 -4.52 -18.45
C GLU A 41 -13.60 -4.57 -16.91
N TYR A 42 -14.22 -5.60 -16.34
CA TYR A 42 -14.17 -5.87 -14.88
C TYR A 42 -12.74 -6.03 -14.35
N VAL A 43 -11.83 -6.48 -15.23
CA VAL A 43 -10.39 -6.59 -14.93
C VAL A 43 -9.80 -5.23 -14.56
N SER A 44 -10.30 -4.12 -15.10
CA SER A 44 -9.87 -2.76 -14.75
C SER A 44 -10.03 -2.48 -13.26
N ALA A 45 -11.17 -2.86 -12.66
CA ALA A 45 -11.42 -2.67 -11.23
C ALA A 45 -10.41 -3.42 -10.35
N VAL A 46 -9.98 -4.62 -10.78
CA VAL A 46 -8.94 -5.40 -10.09
C VAL A 46 -7.59 -4.69 -10.13
N TRP A 47 -7.19 -4.16 -11.28
CA TRP A 47 -5.93 -3.42 -11.41
C TRP A 47 -5.96 -2.10 -10.65
N PHE A 48 -7.11 -1.43 -10.60
CA PHE A 48 -7.31 -0.20 -9.85
C PHE A 48 -7.15 -0.41 -8.35
N ILE A 49 -7.84 -1.42 -7.78
CA ILE A 49 -7.73 -1.77 -6.35
C ILE A 49 -6.31 -2.20 -5.99
N ARG A 50 -5.63 -2.95 -6.87
CA ARG A 50 -4.21 -3.27 -6.68
C ARG A 50 -3.33 -2.02 -6.70
N GLY A 51 -3.63 -1.05 -7.56
CA GLY A 51 -2.92 0.24 -7.59
C GLY A 51 -3.05 1.00 -6.28
N ILE A 52 -4.27 1.11 -5.74
CA ILE A 52 -4.54 1.73 -4.43
C ILE A 52 -3.75 1.04 -3.31
N ARG A 53 -3.72 -0.30 -3.31
CA ARG A 53 -2.99 -1.07 -2.30
C ARG A 53 -1.50 -0.75 -2.27
N PHE A 54 -0.85 -0.72 -3.43
CA PHE A 54 0.56 -0.34 -3.53
C PHE A 54 0.79 1.13 -3.16
N MET A 55 -0.19 2.01 -3.42
CA MET A 55 -0.13 3.41 -2.99
C MET A 55 -0.12 3.52 -1.47
N LEU A 56 -1.02 2.81 -0.79
CA LEU A 56 -1.16 2.85 0.68
C LEU A 56 0.00 2.17 1.40
N ILE A 57 0.55 1.08 0.85
CA ILE A 57 1.81 0.48 1.34
C ILE A 57 2.94 1.50 1.21
N GLY A 58 3.03 2.20 0.07
CA GLY A 58 4.03 3.24 -0.15
C GLY A 58 3.89 4.40 0.83
N LEU A 59 2.67 4.88 1.07
CA LEU A 59 2.36 5.94 2.01
C LEU A 59 2.70 5.54 3.45
N THR A 60 2.40 4.30 3.84
CA THR A 60 2.74 3.75 5.17
C THR A 60 4.26 3.71 5.35
N ALA A 61 4.98 3.16 4.38
CA ALA A 61 6.44 3.09 4.41
C ALA A 61 7.08 4.49 4.44
N ALA A 62 6.55 5.45 3.69
CA ALA A 62 6.99 6.85 3.72
C ALA A 62 6.72 7.49 5.10
N THR A 63 5.56 7.26 5.69
CA THR A 63 5.19 7.76 7.02
C THR A 63 6.12 7.19 8.10
N TRP A 64 6.44 5.89 8.02
CA TRP A 64 7.39 5.27 8.93
C TRP A 64 8.82 5.75 8.71
N SER A 65 9.28 5.89 7.46
CA SER A 65 10.57 6.49 7.12
C SER A 65 10.73 7.88 7.75
N ALA A 66 9.70 8.73 7.61
CA ALA A 66 9.62 10.04 8.26
C ALA A 66 9.65 9.92 9.80
N GLY A 67 8.89 8.99 10.38
CA GLY A 67 8.88 8.74 11.82
C GLY A 67 10.24 8.38 12.38
N PHE A 68 10.99 7.55 11.65
CA PHE A 68 12.36 7.21 11.95
C PHE A 68 13.27 8.44 11.79
N PHE A 69 13.32 9.07 10.62
CA PHE A 69 14.19 10.22 10.34
C PHE A 69 14.05 11.37 11.36
N TRP A 70 12.82 11.77 11.71
CA TRP A 70 12.56 12.83 12.68
C TRP A 70 12.44 12.36 14.12
N THR A 71 12.67 11.08 14.40
CA THR A 71 12.53 10.47 15.74
C THR A 71 11.14 10.69 16.36
N LYS A 72 10.09 10.69 15.53
CA LYS A 72 8.71 10.97 15.93
C LYS A 72 7.89 9.68 15.93
N SER A 73 7.67 9.12 17.13
CA SER A 73 6.93 7.85 17.29
C SER A 73 5.46 7.92 16.88
N TRP A 74 4.83 9.11 16.91
CA TRP A 74 3.42 9.26 16.51
C TRP A 74 3.18 8.95 15.02
N LEU A 75 4.18 9.16 14.16
CA LEU A 75 4.11 8.80 12.74
C LEU A 75 4.04 7.27 12.54
N LEU A 76 4.61 6.49 13.47
CA LEU A 76 4.48 5.02 13.42
C LEU A 76 3.03 4.59 13.64
N ILE A 77 2.33 5.25 14.57
CA ILE A 77 0.91 4.99 14.86
C ILE A 77 0.07 5.32 13.64
N ILE A 78 0.33 6.45 12.97
CA ILE A 78 -0.41 6.81 11.75
C ILE A 78 -0.21 5.76 10.66
N GLY A 79 1.02 5.35 10.38
CA GLY A 79 1.27 4.30 9.40
C GLY A 79 0.60 2.97 9.78
N LEU A 80 0.55 2.65 11.08
CA LEU A 80 -0.17 1.46 11.58
C LEU A 80 -1.68 1.55 11.31
N VAL A 81 -2.29 2.72 11.54
CA VAL A 81 -3.73 2.92 11.27
C VAL A 81 -4.01 2.79 9.77
N ILE A 82 -3.17 3.40 8.92
CA ILE A 82 -3.29 3.31 7.46
C ILE A 82 -3.26 1.85 6.99
N ILE A 83 -2.28 1.06 7.45
CA ILE A 83 -2.16 -0.33 7.01
C ILE A 83 -3.28 -1.22 7.57
N CYS A 84 -3.77 -0.96 8.79
CA CYS A 84 -4.92 -1.67 9.34
C CYS A 84 -6.19 -1.40 8.54
N GLN A 85 -6.44 -0.14 8.18
CA GLN A 85 -7.58 0.23 7.36
C GLN A 85 -7.50 -0.43 5.98
N GLU A 86 -6.33 -0.40 5.34
CA GLU A 86 -6.11 -1.05 4.04
C GLU A 86 -6.27 -2.57 4.10
N LEU A 87 -5.82 -3.22 5.18
CA LEU A 87 -6.03 -4.66 5.35
C LEU A 87 -7.52 -5.00 5.47
N PHE A 88 -8.29 -4.19 6.19
CA PHE A 88 -9.72 -4.38 6.34
C PHE A 88 -10.47 -4.18 5.01
N GLU A 89 -10.30 -3.03 4.37
CA GLU A 89 -10.95 -2.71 3.10
C GLU A 89 -10.49 -3.64 1.98
N GLY A 90 -9.19 -3.94 1.91
CA GLY A 90 -8.59 -4.82 0.92
C GLY A 90 -9.10 -6.26 1.01
N THR A 91 -9.33 -6.80 2.20
CA THR A 91 -9.93 -8.13 2.37
C THR A 91 -11.38 -8.16 1.88
N ILE A 92 -12.17 -7.14 2.23
CA ILE A 92 -13.58 -7.05 1.80
C ILE A 92 -13.68 -6.90 0.28
N LEU A 93 -12.91 -5.97 -0.31
CA LEU A 93 -12.86 -5.73 -1.75
C LEU A 93 -12.36 -6.95 -2.51
N GLY A 94 -11.37 -7.66 -1.98
CA GLY A 94 -10.86 -8.90 -2.57
C GLY A 94 -11.92 -10.00 -2.66
N ILE A 95 -12.74 -10.15 -1.62
CA ILE A 95 -13.86 -11.10 -1.61
C ILE A 95 -14.96 -10.64 -2.60
N ALA A 96 -15.31 -9.36 -2.61
CA ALA A 96 -16.32 -8.81 -3.51
C ALA A 96 -15.91 -8.97 -4.99
N LEU A 97 -14.67 -8.65 -5.34
CA LEU A 97 -14.13 -8.85 -6.69
C LEU A 97 -14.09 -10.32 -7.10
N LYS A 98 -13.72 -11.22 -6.18
CA LYS A 98 -13.70 -12.66 -6.47
C LYS A 98 -15.10 -13.18 -6.77
N LYS A 99 -16.12 -12.71 -6.04
CA LYS A 99 -17.52 -13.03 -6.30
C LYS A 99 -18.01 -12.43 -7.62
N GLY A 100 -17.72 -11.15 -7.88
CA GLY A 100 -18.11 -10.48 -9.14
C GLY A 100 -17.55 -11.18 -10.37
N ASN A 101 -16.26 -11.55 -10.35
CA ASN A 101 -15.62 -12.28 -11.43
C ASN A 101 -16.17 -13.72 -11.61
N ALA A 102 -16.63 -14.37 -10.54
CA ALA A 102 -17.27 -15.69 -10.64
C ALA A 102 -18.65 -15.62 -11.32
N ILE A 103 -19.42 -14.58 -10.98
CA ILE A 103 -20.74 -14.30 -11.58
C ILE A 103 -20.59 -14.00 -13.07
N GLU A 104 -19.62 -13.15 -13.44
CA GLU A 104 -19.35 -12.79 -14.83
C GLU A 104 -18.91 -13.99 -15.69
N LYS A 105 -18.18 -14.95 -15.11
CA LYS A 105 -17.78 -16.19 -15.78
C LYS A 105 -18.87 -17.26 -15.85
N GLY A 106 -20.09 -16.99 -15.37
CA GLY A 106 -21.23 -17.90 -15.48
C GLY A 106 -21.17 -19.12 -14.55
N ASN A 107 -20.29 -19.14 -13.55
CA ASN A 107 -20.26 -20.19 -12.54
C ASN A 107 -21.27 -19.82 -11.44
N LYS A 108 -22.49 -20.34 -11.55
CA LYS A 108 -23.47 -20.36 -10.46
C LYS A 108 -22.98 -21.22 -9.30
#